data_AF-A0A076LRQ4-F1
#
_entry.id   AF-A0A076LRQ4-F1
#
_cell.length_a   1.000
_cell.length_b   1.000
_cell.length_c   1.000
_cell.angle_alpha   90.00
_cell.angle_beta   90.00
_cell.angle_gamma   90.00
#
_symmetry.space_group_name_H-M   'P 1'
#
loop_
_entity.id
_entity.type
_entity.pdbx_description
1 polymer ?
#
loop_
_entity_poly.entity_id
_entity_poly.type
_entity_poly.pdbx_seq_one_letter_code
_entity_poly.pdbx_strand_id
1 'polypeptide(L)'
;MAAYLFEHEGCFRYAEGSGHAEMMGIEQDGEIGLPSRAADAMFLEQILIQVISRAEFMLKKINDKFVRSEQNIEFREQLAPGIFKLNYRGFKYKENKNSKKGSMSVISVQGRRFNCVTSVARAYGMDPVTVRKRISDIGKKAEELSEKEWEKILTKKKAIHICYGGKTYTTVADFCRAYHLIASRVYPKIRSWEKNKGNINLAGDMFWQEIIDSCSAKFTDRSRLI
;
A
#
# COMPACT_ATOMS: atom_id res chain seq x y z
N MET A 1 -9.94 -62.55 -29.39
CA MET A 1 -8.65 -62.78 -28.72
C MET A 1 -7.85 -61.50 -28.84
N ALA A 2 -7.25 -61.02 -27.75
CA ALA A 2 -6.41 -59.82 -27.78
C ALA A 2 -5.01 -60.23 -28.24
N ALA A 3 -4.53 -59.65 -29.33
CA ALA A 3 -3.15 -59.77 -29.77
C ALA A 3 -2.30 -58.65 -29.15
N TYR A 4 -0.99 -58.81 -29.07
CA TYR A 4 -0.08 -57.85 -28.45
C TYR A 4 1.12 -57.60 -29.36
N LEU A 5 1.48 -56.33 -29.55
CA LEU A 5 2.71 -55.92 -30.23
C LEU A 5 3.61 -55.28 -29.18
N PHE A 6 4.84 -55.77 -29.05
CA PHE A 6 5.78 -55.30 -28.04
C PHE A 6 7.20 -55.22 -28.60
N GLU A 7 8.01 -54.36 -28.00
CA GLU A 7 9.43 -54.21 -28.32
C GLU A 7 10.24 -55.07 -27.35
N HIS A 8 11.06 -55.97 -27.88
CA HIS A 8 11.97 -56.80 -27.09
C HIS A 8 13.33 -56.85 -27.81
N GLU A 9 14.40 -56.49 -27.09
CA GLU A 9 15.76 -56.38 -27.63
C GLU A 9 15.87 -55.49 -28.90
N GLY A 10 15.09 -54.41 -28.96
CA GLY A 10 15.10 -53.45 -30.08
C GLY A 10 14.39 -53.95 -31.35
N CYS A 11 13.65 -55.06 -31.29
CA CYS A 11 12.84 -55.58 -32.39
C CYS A 11 11.37 -55.72 -31.98
N PHE A 12 10.44 -55.40 -32.90
CA PHE A 12 9.01 -55.55 -32.66
C PHE A 12 8.55 -57.00 -32.88
N ARG A 13 7.84 -57.58 -31.90
CA ARG A 13 7.31 -58.94 -31.94
C ARG A 13 5.81 -58.97 -31.69
N TYR A 14 5.15 -59.96 -32.27
CA TYR A 14 3.70 -60.15 -32.23
C TYR A 14 3.32 -61.42 -31.46
N ALA A 15 2.35 -61.31 -30.55
CA ALA A 15 1.78 -62.43 -29.82
C ALA A 15 0.25 -62.47 -29.98
N GLU A 16 -0.30 -63.65 -30.21
CA GLU A 16 -1.76 -63.87 -30.43
C GLU A 16 -2.58 -64.02 -29.15
N GLY A 17 -1.94 -63.90 -27.98
CA GLY A 17 -2.58 -63.99 -26.68
C GLY A 17 -1.57 -64.10 -25.54
N SER A 18 -2.07 -64.11 -24.30
CA SER A 18 -1.23 -64.15 -23.09
C SER A 18 -0.34 -65.40 -23.01
N GLY A 19 -0.85 -66.57 -23.39
CA GLY A 19 -0.05 -67.80 -23.42
C GLY A 19 1.06 -67.79 -24.48
N HIS A 20 0.84 -67.11 -25.61
CA HIS A 20 1.88 -66.92 -26.63
C HIS A 20 2.93 -65.89 -26.15
N ALA A 21 2.50 -64.86 -25.43
CA ALA A 21 3.41 -63.89 -24.80
C ALA A 21 4.32 -64.56 -23.74
N GLU A 22 3.77 -65.39 -22.86
CA GLU A 22 4.54 -66.16 -21.87
C GLU A 22 5.50 -67.15 -22.53
N MET A 23 5.06 -67.86 -23.58
CA MET A 23 5.91 -68.80 -24.34
C MET A 23 7.10 -68.10 -25.03
N MET A 24 6.96 -66.82 -25.37
CA MET A 24 8.02 -66.01 -25.98
C MET A 24 9.02 -65.45 -24.95
N GLY A 25 8.90 -65.81 -23.67
CA GLY A 25 9.85 -65.46 -22.60
C GLY A 25 9.65 -64.06 -22.01
N ILE A 26 8.45 -63.49 -22.18
CA ILE A 26 8.13 -62.15 -21.70
C ILE A 26 7.76 -62.24 -20.22
N GLU A 27 8.78 -62.20 -19.35
CA GLU A 27 8.57 -62.11 -17.90
C GLU A 27 8.33 -60.64 -17.51
N GLN A 28 7.30 -60.43 -16.68
CA GLN A 28 6.82 -59.13 -16.22
C GLN A 28 7.91 -58.37 -15.44
N ASP A 29 8.52 -57.36 -16.06
CA ASP A 29 8.66 -56.03 -15.45
C ASP A 29 9.34 -55.03 -16.41
N GLY A 30 8.62 -53.95 -16.75
CA GLY A 30 9.19 -52.77 -17.43
C GLY A 30 8.92 -52.64 -18.93
N GLU A 31 8.42 -53.67 -19.62
CA GLU A 31 8.10 -53.58 -21.05
C GLU A 31 6.67 -53.03 -21.28
N ILE A 32 6.56 -51.90 -21.99
CA ILE A 32 5.29 -51.26 -22.33
C ILE A 32 4.70 -51.97 -23.55
N GLY A 33 3.67 -52.80 -23.34
CA GLY A 33 2.90 -53.39 -24.44
C GLY A 33 2.11 -52.32 -25.19
N LEU A 34 2.30 -52.23 -26.51
CA LEU A 34 1.59 -51.29 -27.38
C LEU A 34 0.30 -51.94 -27.96
N PRO A 35 -0.73 -51.14 -28.28
CA PRO A 35 -2.01 -51.66 -28.75
C PRO A 35 -1.88 -52.43 -30.07
N SER A 36 -2.67 -53.49 -30.17
CA SER A 36 -2.58 -54.59 -31.16
C SER A 36 -2.76 -54.24 -32.64
N ARG A 37 -3.24 -53.03 -32.97
CA ARG A 37 -3.52 -52.61 -34.35
C ARG A 37 -2.74 -51.34 -34.65
N ALA A 38 -2.10 -51.29 -35.82
CA ALA A 38 -1.34 -50.12 -36.26
C ALA A 38 -2.15 -48.80 -36.21
N ALA A 39 -3.46 -48.87 -36.48
CA ALA A 39 -4.37 -47.72 -36.37
C ALA A 39 -4.48 -47.18 -34.93
N ASP A 40 -4.50 -48.05 -33.92
CA ASP A 40 -4.60 -47.67 -32.51
C ASP A 40 -3.26 -47.09 -32.01
N ALA A 41 -2.13 -47.64 -32.50
CA ALA A 41 -0.80 -47.12 -32.21
C ALA A 41 -0.58 -45.71 -32.82
N MET A 42 -0.98 -45.51 -34.08
CA MET A 42 -0.93 -44.20 -34.73
C MET A 42 -1.85 -43.18 -34.04
N PHE A 43 -3.03 -43.60 -33.58
CA PHE A 43 -3.94 -42.74 -32.83
C PHE A 43 -3.35 -42.35 -31.46
N LEU A 44 -2.74 -43.30 -30.75
CA LEU A 44 -2.02 -43.03 -29.51
C LEU A 44 -0.85 -42.07 -29.70
N GLU A 45 -0.05 -42.29 -30.75
CA GLU A 45 1.07 -41.42 -31.13
C GLU A 45 0.59 -39.98 -31.39
N GLN A 46 -0.49 -39.81 -32.16
CA GLN A 46 -1.08 -38.50 -32.41
C GLN A 46 -1.55 -37.79 -31.14
N ILE A 47 -2.19 -38.53 -30.22
CA ILE A 47 -2.62 -37.98 -28.92
C ILE A 47 -1.41 -37.55 -28.10
N LEU A 48 -0.36 -38.37 -28.03
CA LEU A 48 0.87 -38.04 -27.29
C LEU A 48 1.54 -36.78 -27.84
N ILE A 49 1.64 -36.65 -29.16
CA ILE A 49 2.17 -35.44 -29.81
C ILE A 49 1.36 -34.20 -29.43
N GLN A 50 0.02 -34.30 -29.39
CA GLN A 50 -0.84 -33.18 -28.99
C GLN A 50 -0.64 -32.80 -27.51
N VAL A 51 -0.51 -33.79 -26.62
CA VAL A 51 -0.26 -33.55 -25.19
C VAL A 51 1.08 -32.87 -24.97
N ILE A 52 2.15 -33.36 -25.62
CA ILE A 52 3.49 -32.78 -25.54
C ILE A 52 3.47 -31.33 -26.05
N SER A 53 2.90 -31.11 -27.25
CA SER A 53 2.79 -29.78 -27.84
C SER A 53 2.05 -28.80 -26.92
N ARG A 54 1.01 -29.27 -26.23
CA ARG A 54 0.25 -28.45 -25.27
C ARG A 54 1.07 -28.12 -24.03
N ALA A 55 1.81 -29.09 -23.50
CA ALA A 55 2.67 -28.91 -22.34
C ALA A 55 3.78 -27.89 -22.62
N GLU A 56 4.46 -28.01 -23.76
CA GLU A 56 5.50 -27.06 -24.21
C GLU A 56 4.94 -25.64 -24.36
N PHE A 57 3.75 -25.51 -24.96
CA PHE A 57 3.08 -24.21 -25.07
C PHE A 57 2.79 -23.59 -23.69
N MET A 58 2.30 -24.39 -22.74
CA MET A 58 2.03 -23.92 -21.38
C MET A 58 3.31 -23.50 -20.66
N LEU A 59 4.39 -24.29 -20.77
CA LEU A 59 5.69 -23.97 -20.20
C LEU A 59 6.24 -22.65 -20.78
N LYS A 60 6.19 -22.48 -22.11
CA LYS A 60 6.58 -21.24 -22.78
C LYS A 60 5.78 -20.04 -22.27
N LYS A 61 4.45 -20.17 -22.14
CA LYS A 61 3.58 -19.09 -21.64
C LYS A 61 3.90 -18.72 -20.19
N ILE A 62 4.28 -19.69 -19.37
CA ILE A 62 4.73 -19.46 -18.00
C ILE A 62 6.07 -18.72 -18.00
N ASN A 63 7.05 -19.17 -18.79
CA ASN A 63 8.34 -18.51 -18.92
C ASN A 63 8.21 -17.07 -19.45
N ASP A 64 7.39 -16.83 -20.47
CA ASP A 64 7.12 -15.49 -20.99
C ASP A 64 6.51 -14.57 -19.92
N LYS A 65 5.65 -15.12 -19.05
CA LYS A 65 5.12 -14.37 -17.90
C LYS A 65 6.20 -14.08 -16.87
N PHE A 66 7.10 -15.02 -16.60
CA PHE A 66 8.22 -14.81 -15.69
C PHE A 66 9.20 -13.76 -16.21
N VAL A 67 9.62 -13.84 -17.48
CA VAL A 67 10.50 -12.84 -18.11
C VAL A 67 9.85 -11.45 -18.11
N ARG A 68 8.55 -11.36 -18.42
CA ARG A 68 7.80 -10.09 -18.31
C ARG A 68 7.71 -9.60 -16.87
N SER A 69 7.63 -10.51 -15.89
CA SER A 69 7.60 -10.16 -14.48
C SER A 69 8.96 -9.70 -13.95
N GLU A 70 10.08 -10.30 -14.38
CA GLU A 70 11.44 -9.83 -14.02
C GLU A 70 11.74 -8.43 -14.55
N GLN A 71 11.19 -8.08 -15.71
CA GLN A 71 11.28 -6.73 -16.27
C GLN A 71 10.28 -5.76 -15.63
N ASN A 72 9.31 -6.25 -14.85
CA ASN A 72 8.36 -5.40 -14.13
C ASN A 72 9.03 -4.80 -12.89
N ILE A 73 8.96 -3.47 -12.76
CA ILE A 73 9.52 -2.69 -11.64
C ILE A 73 9.05 -3.25 -10.29
N GLU A 74 7.82 -3.73 -10.21
CA GLU A 74 7.24 -4.30 -8.98
C GLU A 74 8.00 -5.54 -8.46
N PHE A 75 8.62 -6.34 -9.33
CA PHE A 75 9.43 -7.50 -8.93
C PHE A 75 10.88 -7.12 -8.63
N ARG A 76 11.45 -6.14 -9.34
CA ARG A 76 12.81 -5.63 -9.05
C ARG A 76 12.93 -5.08 -7.62
N GLU A 77 11.90 -4.42 -7.12
CA GLU A 77 11.86 -3.93 -5.73
C GLU A 77 11.65 -5.03 -4.69
N GLN A 78 11.23 -6.24 -5.10
CA GLN A 78 10.96 -7.39 -4.24
C GLN A 78 12.15 -8.38 -4.14
N LEU A 79 13.32 -8.04 -4.68
CA LEU A 79 14.54 -8.85 -4.64
C LEU A 79 15.16 -9.04 -3.24
N ALA A 80 14.54 -8.53 -2.17
CA ALA A 80 14.94 -8.89 -0.81
C ALA A 80 14.40 -10.30 -0.47
N PRO A 81 15.26 -11.29 -0.16
CA PRO A 81 14.82 -12.65 0.14
C PRO A 81 13.81 -12.65 1.30
N GLY A 82 12.65 -13.29 1.08
CA GLY A 82 11.68 -13.62 2.13
C GLY A 82 10.43 -12.73 2.26
N ILE A 83 10.18 -11.76 1.38
CA ILE A 83 9.01 -10.87 1.51
C ILE A 83 8.21 -10.79 0.21
N PHE A 84 7.53 -11.88 -0.14
CA PHE A 84 6.48 -11.84 -1.16
C PHE A 84 5.19 -11.27 -0.55
N LYS A 85 4.78 -10.06 -0.97
CA LYS A 85 3.52 -9.44 -0.51
C LYS A 85 2.46 -9.57 -1.60
N LEU A 86 1.55 -10.54 -1.42
CA LEU A 86 0.45 -10.88 -2.34
C LEU A 86 -0.47 -9.68 -2.69
N ASN A 87 -0.44 -8.59 -1.92
CA ASN A 87 -1.31 -7.42 -2.10
C ASN A 87 -0.52 -6.10 -2.30
N TYR A 88 0.69 -6.15 -2.84
CA TYR A 88 1.39 -4.92 -3.24
C TYR A 88 0.64 -4.26 -4.40
N ARG A 89 -0.28 -3.34 -4.08
CA ARG A 89 -0.80 -2.40 -5.07
C ARG A 89 0.37 -1.48 -5.38
N GLY A 90 1.07 -1.73 -6.49
CA GLY A 90 2.25 -1.02 -6.90
C GLY A 90 2.18 0.46 -6.54
N PHE A 91 3.28 0.99 -6.01
CA PHE A 91 3.44 2.43 -5.90
C PHE A 91 3.28 2.97 -7.32
N LYS A 92 2.09 3.50 -7.67
CA LYS A 92 1.86 4.13 -8.97
C LYS A 92 2.73 5.37 -8.98
N TYR A 93 3.98 5.20 -9.40
CA TYR A 93 4.80 6.31 -9.82
C TYR A 93 4.07 6.89 -11.03
N LYS A 94 3.26 7.93 -10.81
CA LYS A 94 2.85 8.80 -11.88
C LYS A 94 4.15 9.42 -12.36
N GLU A 95 4.77 8.83 -13.39
CA GLU A 95 5.72 9.54 -14.21
C GLU A 95 4.98 10.78 -14.69
N ASN A 96 5.27 11.89 -14.03
CA ASN A 96 4.83 13.19 -14.49
C ASN A 96 5.63 13.40 -15.78
N LYS A 97 5.07 13.05 -16.94
CA LYS A 97 5.68 13.32 -18.26
C LYS A 97 5.95 14.82 -18.49
N ASN A 98 5.48 15.68 -17.57
CA ASN A 98 5.77 17.11 -17.48
C ASN A 98 6.88 17.49 -16.50
N SER A 99 7.60 16.56 -15.87
CA SER A 99 8.87 16.91 -15.22
C SER A 99 9.90 17.16 -16.32
N LYS A 100 9.81 18.34 -16.94
CA LYS A 100 11.01 19.03 -17.41
C LYS A 100 12.06 18.82 -16.33
N LYS A 101 13.28 18.48 -16.75
CA LYS A 101 14.50 18.37 -15.95
C LYS A 101 14.72 19.69 -15.20
N GLY A 102 13.87 19.94 -14.23
CA GLY A 102 13.66 21.20 -13.56
C GLY A 102 14.48 21.12 -12.31
N SER A 103 15.34 22.12 -12.12
CA SER A 103 16.13 22.30 -10.91
C SER A 103 15.36 21.80 -9.70
N MET A 104 15.88 20.81 -8.98
CA MET A 104 15.33 20.47 -7.67
C MET A 104 15.25 21.80 -6.91
N SER A 105 14.03 22.23 -6.63
CA SER A 105 13.75 23.53 -6.09
C SER A 105 14.29 23.52 -4.65
N VAL A 106 15.48 24.10 -4.49
CA VAL A 106 16.23 23.99 -3.24
C VAL A 106 15.59 24.92 -2.21
N ILE A 107 15.10 24.33 -1.13
CA ILE A 107 14.54 25.08 -0.01
C ILE A 107 15.69 25.52 0.89
N SER A 108 15.84 26.81 1.13
CA SER A 108 16.83 27.36 2.07
C SER A 108 16.14 27.78 3.35
N VAL A 109 16.56 27.22 4.49
CA VAL A 109 16.07 27.58 5.84
C VAL A 109 17.26 27.72 6.78
N GLN A 110 17.44 28.88 7.40
CA GLN A 110 18.53 29.19 8.34
C GLN A 110 19.92 28.87 7.76
N GLY A 111 20.13 29.23 6.49
CA GLY A 111 21.38 28.94 5.77
C GLY A 111 21.59 27.47 5.39
N ARG A 112 20.68 26.56 5.75
CA ARG A 112 20.72 25.14 5.35
C ARG A 112 19.89 24.91 4.10
N ARG A 113 20.42 24.11 3.19
CA ARG A 113 19.77 23.75 1.93
C ARG A 113 19.12 22.37 2.03
N PHE A 114 17.86 22.28 1.64
CA PHE A 114 17.04 21.09 1.73
C PHE A 114 16.47 20.74 0.36
N ASN A 115 16.40 19.44 0.07
CA ASN A 115 15.86 18.93 -1.20
C ASN A 115 14.33 18.84 -1.20
N CYS A 116 13.69 18.85 -0.04
CA CYS A 116 12.24 18.77 0.10
C CYS A 116 11.76 19.21 1.49
N VAL A 117 10.47 19.56 1.58
CA VAL A 117 9.82 19.94 2.86
C VAL A 117 9.93 18.85 3.93
N THR A 118 9.91 17.58 3.54
CA THR A 118 10.05 16.44 4.47
C THR A 118 11.41 16.47 5.17
N SER A 119 12.48 16.80 4.44
CA SER A 119 13.83 16.89 5.01
C SER A 119 13.95 18.07 5.98
N VAL A 120 13.31 19.20 5.67
CA VAL A 120 13.18 20.33 6.61
C VAL A 120 12.46 19.87 7.88
N ALA A 121 11.27 19.29 7.76
CA ALA A 121 10.46 18.87 8.90
C ALA A 121 11.23 17.93 9.85
N ARG A 122 11.96 16.96 9.29
CA ARG A 122 12.80 16.03 10.06
C ARG A 122 13.95 16.74 10.78
N ALA A 123 14.63 17.66 10.11
CA ALA A 123 15.74 18.42 10.70
C ALA A 123 15.30 19.27 11.90
N TYR A 124 14.05 19.74 11.90
CA TYR A 124 13.47 20.54 12.98
C TYR A 124 12.56 19.74 13.93
N GLY A 125 12.55 18.40 13.84
CA GLY A 125 11.78 17.53 14.73
C GLY A 125 10.26 17.75 14.66
N MET A 126 9.75 18.03 13.47
CA MET A 126 8.33 18.24 13.18
C MET A 126 7.77 17.18 12.25
N ASP A 127 6.46 16.96 12.34
CA ASP A 127 5.73 16.11 11.42
C ASP A 127 5.63 16.76 10.01
N PRO A 128 6.01 16.06 8.92
CA PRO A 128 5.94 16.61 7.56
C PRO A 128 4.54 17.01 7.09
N VAL A 129 3.48 16.36 7.57
CA VAL A 129 2.09 16.72 7.23
C VAL A 129 1.75 18.08 7.84
N THR A 130 2.13 18.28 9.10
CA THR A 130 1.98 19.54 9.82
C THR A 130 2.70 20.69 9.13
N VAL A 131 3.95 20.49 8.71
CA VAL A 131 4.73 21.53 8.00
C VAL A 131 4.08 21.87 6.66
N ARG A 132 3.67 20.88 5.87
CA ARG A 132 2.98 21.12 4.58
C ARG A 132 1.67 21.88 4.76
N LYS A 133 0.88 21.55 5.77
CA LYS A 133 -0.37 22.26 6.07
C LYS A 133 -0.10 23.72 6.40
N ARG A 134 0.91 24.02 7.24
CA ARG A 134 1.28 25.39 7.59
C ARG A 134 1.77 26.20 6.39
N ILE A 135 2.52 25.58 5.47
CA ILE A 135 2.91 26.21 4.20
C ILE A 135 1.67 26.53 3.36
N SER A 136 0.73 25.58 3.27
CA SER A 136 -0.55 25.79 2.56
C SER A 136 -1.39 26.90 3.18
N ASP A 137 -1.40 27.05 4.50
CA ASP A 137 -2.13 28.11 5.21
C ASP A 137 -1.56 29.52 4.88
N ILE A 138 -0.29 29.61 4.47
CA ILE A 138 0.36 30.85 4.03
C ILE A 138 0.08 31.13 2.54
N GLY A 139 -0.26 30.11 1.76
CA GLY A 139 -0.58 30.24 0.34
C GLY A 139 0.63 30.45 -0.58
N LYS A 140 1.85 30.15 -0.11
CA LYS A 140 3.10 30.25 -0.88
C LYS A 140 3.73 28.89 -1.12
N LYS A 141 4.61 28.81 -2.12
CA LYS A 141 5.47 27.64 -2.31
C LYS A 141 6.61 27.61 -1.29
N ALA A 142 7.11 26.43 -0.98
CA ALA A 142 8.12 26.25 0.07
C ALA A 142 9.43 27.01 -0.23
N GLU A 143 9.74 27.20 -1.51
CA GLU A 143 10.96 27.85 -2.00
C GLU A 143 10.87 29.38 -2.02
N GLU A 144 9.67 29.92 -1.91
CA GLU A 144 9.38 31.36 -1.91
C GLU A 144 9.20 31.93 -0.50
N LEU A 145 9.29 31.08 0.53
CA LEU A 145 9.14 31.46 1.92
C LEU A 145 10.39 32.19 2.42
N SER A 146 10.16 33.34 3.05
CA SER A 146 11.19 34.08 3.77
C SER A 146 11.60 33.37 5.06
N GLU A 147 12.77 33.74 5.59
CA GLU A 147 13.32 33.25 6.87
C GLU A 147 12.29 33.36 8.01
N LYS A 148 11.60 34.50 8.11
CA LYS A 148 10.59 34.77 9.14
C LYS A 148 9.35 33.88 8.99
N GLU A 149 8.96 33.55 7.77
CA GLU A 149 7.83 32.65 7.52
C GLU A 149 8.18 31.22 7.88
N TRP A 150 9.40 30.78 7.54
CA TRP A 150 9.93 29.49 7.98
C TRP A 150 10.02 29.39 9.50
N GLU A 151 10.50 30.42 10.17
CA GLU A 151 10.54 30.46 11.63
C GLU A 151 9.14 30.26 12.23
N LYS A 152 8.13 30.98 11.69
CA LYS A 152 6.73 30.83 12.10
C LYS A 152 6.17 29.43 11.82
N ILE A 153 6.52 28.83 10.68
CA ILE A 153 6.10 27.46 10.33
C ILE A 153 6.75 26.45 11.28
N LEU A 154 8.00 26.65 11.65
CA LEU A 154 8.79 25.72 12.45
C LEU A 154 8.60 25.92 13.96
N THR A 155 7.99 27.03 14.39
CA THR A 155 7.69 27.24 15.80
C THR A 155 6.72 26.17 16.30
N LYS A 156 7.12 25.36 17.28
CA LYS A 156 6.20 24.43 17.94
C LYS A 156 5.09 25.25 18.62
N LYS A 157 3.83 24.85 18.41
CA LYS A 157 2.72 25.49 19.13
C LYS A 157 2.92 25.25 20.62
N LYS A 158 2.70 26.28 21.43
CA LYS A 158 2.74 26.17 22.89
C LYS A 158 1.72 25.12 23.34
N ALA A 159 2.08 24.30 24.32
CA ALA A 159 1.14 23.41 24.96
C ALA A 159 0.02 24.24 25.60
N ILE A 160 -1.22 23.81 25.39
CA ILE A 160 -2.40 24.49 25.93
C ILE A 160 -2.68 23.88 27.30
N HIS A 161 -2.62 24.68 28.35
CA HIS A 161 -3.03 24.30 29.70
C HIS A 161 -4.22 25.18 30.08
N ILE A 162 -5.38 24.55 30.30
CA ILE A 162 -6.61 25.26 30.67
C ILE A 162 -6.79 25.14 32.17
N CYS A 163 -6.70 26.26 32.88
CA CYS A 163 -7.05 26.33 34.29
C CYS A 163 -8.49 26.87 34.40
N TYR A 164 -9.37 26.10 35.02
CA TYR A 164 -10.76 26.52 35.25
C TYR A 164 -11.34 25.80 36.47
N GLY A 165 -11.93 26.56 37.39
CA GLY A 165 -12.59 26.01 38.59
C GLY A 165 -11.65 25.22 39.49
N GLY A 166 -10.39 25.66 39.60
CA GLY A 166 -9.35 24.99 40.39
C GLY A 166 -8.78 23.69 39.78
N LYS A 167 -9.19 23.32 38.56
CA LYS A 167 -8.65 22.16 37.83
C LYS A 167 -7.82 22.62 36.64
N THR A 168 -6.75 21.88 36.33
CA THR A 168 -5.90 22.09 35.16
C THR A 168 -6.10 20.96 34.15
N TYR A 169 -6.53 21.31 32.95
CA TYR A 169 -6.68 20.40 31.82
C TYR A 169 -5.48 20.56 30.88
N THR A 170 -4.82 19.45 30.52
CA THR A 170 -3.59 19.46 29.69
C THR A 170 -3.88 19.54 28.19
N THR A 171 -5.12 19.30 27.79
CA THR A 171 -5.57 19.51 26.41
C THR A 171 -6.97 20.12 26.36
N VAL A 172 -7.29 20.77 25.24
CA VAL A 172 -8.66 21.24 24.95
C VAL A 172 -9.65 20.07 24.93
N ALA A 173 -9.21 18.89 24.51
CA ALA A 173 -10.04 17.70 24.47
C ALA A 173 -10.43 17.22 25.89
N ASP A 174 -9.52 17.31 26.85
CA ASP A 174 -9.80 16.97 28.25
C ASP A 174 -10.85 17.90 28.84
N PHE A 175 -10.71 19.20 28.60
CA PHE A 175 -11.69 20.20 28.99
C PHE A 175 -13.06 19.94 28.32
N CYS A 176 -13.08 19.67 27.01
CA CYS A 176 -14.32 19.37 26.30
C CYS A 176 -15.01 18.11 26.84
N ARG A 177 -14.25 17.07 27.22
CA ARG A 177 -14.80 15.85 27.81
C ARG A 177 -15.40 16.09 29.20
N ALA A 178 -14.74 16.90 30.03
CA ALA A 178 -15.21 17.20 31.37
C ALA A 178 -16.54 17.98 31.40
N TYR A 179 -16.78 18.83 30.40
CA TYR A 179 -17.97 19.67 30.31
C TYR A 179 -18.91 19.29 29.15
N HIS A 180 -18.74 18.09 28.57
CA HIS A 180 -19.57 17.57 27.46
C HIS A 180 -19.69 18.53 26.26
N LEU A 181 -18.59 19.20 25.91
CA LEU A 181 -18.53 20.17 24.81
C LEU A 181 -18.07 19.52 23.50
N ILE A 182 -18.52 20.09 22.39
CA ILE A 182 -18.04 19.70 21.05
C ILE A 182 -16.83 20.56 20.69
N ALA A 183 -15.66 19.92 20.53
CA ALA A 183 -14.39 20.62 20.26
C ALA A 183 -14.42 21.55 19.05
N SER A 184 -15.20 21.23 18.00
CA SER A 184 -15.36 22.08 16.81
C SER A 184 -15.98 23.44 17.10
N ARG A 185 -16.77 23.58 18.18
CA ARG A 185 -17.34 24.85 18.64
C ARG A 185 -16.38 25.64 19.53
N VAL A 186 -15.54 24.94 20.27
CA VAL A 186 -14.58 25.52 21.22
C VAL A 186 -13.35 26.10 20.50
N TYR A 187 -12.78 25.38 19.52
CA TYR A 187 -11.57 25.82 18.81
C TYR A 187 -11.66 27.20 18.13
N PRO A 188 -12.76 27.57 17.46
CA PRO A 188 -12.91 28.92 16.89
C PRO A 188 -12.85 30.03 17.95
N LYS A 189 -13.47 29.82 19.13
CA LYS A 189 -13.45 30.78 20.23
C LYS A 189 -12.06 30.95 20.83
N ILE A 190 -11.35 29.83 21.04
CA ILE A 190 -9.93 29.85 21.45
C ILE A 190 -9.09 30.65 20.46
N ARG A 191 -9.24 30.38 19.15
CA ARG A 191 -8.48 31.08 18.10
C ARG A 191 -8.77 32.58 18.07
N SER A 192 -10.04 32.98 18.24
CA SER A 192 -10.42 34.39 18.30
C SER A 192 -9.85 35.07 19.53
N TRP A 193 -9.84 34.38 20.68
CA TRP A 193 -9.24 34.90 21.90
C TRP A 193 -7.72 35.07 21.74
N GLU A 194 -7.03 34.08 21.18
CA GLU A 194 -5.57 34.16 20.95
C GLU A 194 -5.20 35.33 20.04
N LYS A 195 -6.04 35.62 19.04
CA LYS A 195 -5.86 36.76 18.14
C LYS A 195 -5.99 38.12 18.86
N ASN A 196 -6.87 38.22 19.84
CA ASN A 196 -7.23 39.49 20.49
C ASN A 196 -6.46 39.75 21.79
N LYS A 197 -6.21 38.70 22.58
CA LYS A 197 -5.73 38.78 23.98
C LYS A 197 -4.41 38.03 24.22
N GLY A 198 -3.90 37.27 23.24
CA GLY A 198 -2.57 36.66 23.30
C GLY A 198 -2.54 35.19 23.70
N ASN A 199 -1.87 34.83 24.81
CA ASN A 199 -1.62 33.43 25.17
C ASN A 199 -2.80 32.78 25.92
N ILE A 200 -3.47 31.79 25.32
CA ILE A 200 -4.70 31.16 25.85
C ILE A 200 -4.56 30.60 27.26
N ASN A 201 -3.33 30.26 27.68
CA ASN A 201 -3.06 29.76 29.03
C ASN A 201 -3.23 30.84 30.12
N LEU A 202 -3.36 32.12 29.73
CA LEU A 202 -3.66 33.24 30.64
C LEU A 202 -5.16 33.57 30.68
N ALA A 203 -6.00 32.81 29.96
CA ALA A 203 -7.44 33.01 30.01
C ALA A 203 -7.97 32.62 31.39
N GLY A 204 -8.61 33.58 32.06
CA GLY A 204 -9.23 33.37 33.37
C GLY A 204 -10.58 32.67 33.30
N ASP A 205 -11.09 32.30 34.47
CA ASP A 205 -12.28 31.45 34.61
C ASP A 205 -13.53 32.01 33.92
N MET A 206 -13.71 33.34 33.87
CA MET A 206 -14.87 33.94 33.19
C MET A 206 -14.94 33.58 31.70
N PHE A 207 -13.79 33.50 31.01
CA PHE A 207 -13.75 33.16 29.59
C PHE A 207 -14.14 31.70 29.35
N TRP A 208 -13.62 30.80 30.19
CA TRP A 208 -13.93 29.37 30.10
C TRP A 208 -15.39 29.08 30.47
N GLN A 209 -15.95 29.83 31.44
CA GLN A 209 -17.38 29.81 31.74
C GLN A 209 -18.21 30.22 30.52
N GLU A 210 -17.88 31.33 29.86
CA GLU A 210 -18.59 31.79 28.66
C GLU A 210 -18.52 30.75 27.53
N ILE A 211 -17.38 30.05 27.37
CA ILE A 211 -17.26 28.93 26.43
C ILE A 211 -18.22 27.80 26.80
N ILE A 212 -18.27 27.39 28.07
CA ILE A 212 -19.19 26.34 28.53
C ILE A 212 -20.63 26.75 28.25
N ASP A 213 -21.03 27.96 28.63
CA ASP A 213 -22.40 28.45 28.48
C ASP A 213 -22.82 28.57 27.01
N SER A 214 -21.91 29.01 26.15
CA SER A 214 -22.18 29.18 24.71
C SER A 214 -22.05 27.89 23.89
N CYS A 215 -21.22 26.94 24.30
CA CYS A 215 -20.94 25.72 23.54
C CYS A 215 -21.69 24.50 24.07
N SER A 216 -22.15 24.52 25.33
CA SER A 216 -23.08 23.51 25.83
C SER A 216 -24.37 23.62 25.00
N ALA A 217 -24.81 22.48 24.47
CA ALA A 217 -25.96 22.47 23.60
C ALA A 217 -27.20 22.97 24.39
N LYS A 218 -27.71 24.16 24.07
CA LYS A 218 -29.15 24.37 24.19
C LYS A 218 -29.78 23.33 23.26
N PHE A 219 -30.36 22.28 23.84
CA PHE A 219 -31.36 21.47 23.18
C PHE A 219 -32.47 22.43 22.76
N THR A 220 -32.35 23.04 21.58
CA THR A 220 -33.50 23.64 20.91
C THR A 220 -34.34 22.48 20.43
N ASP A 221 -35.32 22.17 21.28
CA ASP A 221 -36.42 21.25 21.05
C ASP A 221 -36.96 21.42 19.62
N ARG A 222 -36.70 20.42 18.77
CA ARG A 222 -37.18 20.36 17.38
C ARG A 222 -38.62 19.86 17.28
N SER A 223 -39.39 19.85 18.37
CA SER A 223 -40.78 19.38 18.40
C SER A 223 -41.83 20.41 17.95
N ARG A 224 -41.45 21.59 17.43
CA ARG A 224 -42.40 22.61 16.92
C ARG A 224 -42.44 22.81 15.41
N LEU A 225 -42.17 21.77 14.63
CA LEU A 225 -42.41 21.76 13.18
C LEU A 225 -43.03 20.42 12.76
N ILE A 226 -44.30 20.22 13.13
CA ILE A 226 -45.28 19.42 12.38
C ILE A 226 -46.59 20.19 12.41
#